data_AF-A0A8T5H960-F1
#
_entry.id   AF-A0A8T5H960-F1
#
_cell.length_a   1.000
_cell.length_b   1.000
_cell.length_c   1.000
_cell.angle_alpha   90.00
_cell.angle_beta   90.00
_cell.angle_gamma   90.00
#
_symmetry.space_group_name_H-M   'P 1'
#
loop_
_entity.id
_entity.type
_entity.pdbx_description
1 polymer ?
#
loop_
_entity_poly.entity_id
_entity_poly.type
_entity_poly.pdbx_seq_one_letter_code
_entity_poly.pdbx_strand_id
1 'polypeptide(L)' 'MKSNLYGFLFAMWLLIIVGGGIMVVLLGPFSIQQFGDFHWIVASGIKVIIALILVVMWILILSKLKNWIFKKELKF' A
#
# COMPACT_ATOMS: atom_id res chain seq x y z
N MET A 1 1.09 7.65 -25.55
CA MET A 1 0.90 6.19 -25.45
C MET A 1 2.00 5.45 -24.69
N LYS A 2 3.20 5.15 -25.23
CA LYS A 2 4.17 4.25 -24.52
C LYS A 2 4.69 4.78 -23.17
N SER A 3 5.13 6.04 -23.10
CA SER A 3 5.71 6.63 -21.87
C SER A 3 4.73 6.70 -20.69
N ASN A 4 3.43 6.85 -20.95
CA ASN A 4 2.40 6.91 -19.91
C ASN A 4 2.17 5.54 -19.24
N LEU A 5 2.26 4.46 -20.02
CA LEU A 5 2.11 3.09 -19.52
C LEU A 5 3.30 2.69 -18.64
N TYR A 6 4.53 3.04 -19.06
CA TYR A 6 5.73 2.79 -18.27
C TYR A 6 5.74 3.60 -16.96
N GLY A 7 5.25 4.84 -16.98
CA GLY A 7 5.08 5.65 -15.77
C GLY A 7 4.06 5.05 -14.79
N PHE A 8 2.95 4.48 -15.31
CA PHE A 8 1.98 3.77 -14.49
C PHE A 8 2.57 2.51 -13.84
N LEU A 9 3.27 1.68 -14.64
CA LEU A 9 3.93 0.47 -14.14
C LEU A 9 4.99 0.81 -13.08
N PHE A 10 5.80 1.83 -13.31
CA PHE A 10 6.83 2.26 -12.36
C PHE A 10 6.22 2.73 -11.02
N ALA A 11 5.16 3.53 -11.07
CA ALA A 11 4.45 3.97 -9.88
C ALA A 11 3.82 2.80 -9.11
N MET A 12 3.28 1.82 -9.82
CA MET A 12 2.73 0.60 -9.22
C MET A 12 3.81 -0.23 -8.51
N TRP A 13 4.98 -0.39 -9.12
CA TRP A 13 6.11 -1.08 -8.50
C TRP A 13 6.62 -0.38 -7.23
N LEU A 14 6.74 0.95 -7.27
CA LEU A 14 7.10 1.74 -6.08
C LEU A 14 6.07 1.57 -4.95
N LEU A 15 4.77 1.55 -5.27
CA LEU A 15 3.72 1.32 -4.28
C LEU A 15 3.83 -0.07 -3.62
N ILE A 16 4.16 -1.12 -4.37
CA ILE A 16 4.40 -2.47 -3.83
C ILE A 16 5.56 -2.44 -2.84
N ILE A 17 6.68 -1.84 -3.23
CA ILE A 17 7.91 -1.82 -2.41
C ILE A 17 7.68 -1.01 -1.14
N VAL A 18 7.04 0.16 -1.25
CA VAL A 18 6.73 1.02 -0.10
C VAL A 18 5.73 0.32 0.83
N GLY A 19 4.64 -0.24 0.30
CA GLY A 19 3.64 -0.92 1.12
C GLY A 19 4.17 -2.18 1.79
N GLY A 20 4.96 -2.99 1.07
CA GLY A 20 5.63 -4.17 1.61
C GLY A 20 6.67 -3.81 2.66
N GLY A 21 7.48 -2.78 2.42
CA GLY A 21 8.47 -2.28 3.38
C GLY A 21 7.83 -1.77 4.67
N ILE A 22 6.74 -1.01 4.56
CA ILE A 22 5.98 -0.53 5.72
C ILE A 22 5.43 -1.71 6.53
N MET A 23 4.87 -2.73 5.87
CA MET A 23 4.37 -3.93 6.56
C MET A 23 5.48 -4.69 7.28
N VAL A 24 6.66 -4.85 6.68
CA VAL A 24 7.77 -5.58 7.33
C VAL A 24 8.35 -4.79 8.50
N VAL A 25 8.53 -3.48 8.37
CA VAL A 25 9.07 -2.63 9.44
C VAL A 25 8.10 -2.49 10.60
N LEU A 26 6.79 -2.38 10.33
CA LEU A 26 5.79 -2.25 11.38
C LEU A 26 5.41 -3.61 11.98
N LEU A 27 5.20 -4.65 11.16
CA LEU A 27 4.68 -5.94 11.65
C LEU A 27 5.77 -6.95 12.03
N GLY A 28 6.99 -6.77 11.53
CA GLY A 28 8.17 -7.60 11.82
C GLY A 28 8.56 -7.59 13.30
N PRO A 29 8.82 -6.42 13.93
CA PRO A 29 9.19 -6.37 15.35
C PRO A 29 8.02 -6.70 16.29
N PHE A 30 6.78 -6.65 15.81
CA PHE A 30 5.58 -7.04 16.58
C PHE A 30 5.47 -8.56 16.83
N SER A 31 6.44 -9.37 16.41
CA SER A 31 6.30 -10.82 16.39
C SER A 31 6.74 -11.54 17.67
N ILE A 32 7.55 -10.97 18.57
CA ILE A 32 8.23 -11.81 19.57
C ILE A 32 8.39 -11.12 20.95
N GLN A 33 7.76 -11.72 21.97
CA GLN A 33 8.18 -11.86 23.39
C GLN A 33 7.67 -10.96 24.55
N GLN A 34 6.98 -9.84 24.40
CA GLN A 34 6.82 -8.95 25.59
C GLN A 34 5.50 -8.94 26.37
N PHE A 35 4.34 -9.41 25.86
CA PHE A 35 3.07 -9.27 26.60
C PHE A 35 2.09 -10.43 26.30
N GLY A 36 1.55 -11.08 27.33
CA GLY A 36 0.87 -12.40 27.31
C GLY A 36 -0.45 -12.54 26.53
N ASP A 37 -1.20 -13.62 26.81
CA ASP A 37 -2.28 -14.19 25.98
C ASP A 37 -3.50 -13.31 25.66
N PHE A 38 -3.66 -12.14 26.27
CA PHE A 38 -4.74 -11.21 25.89
C PHE A 38 -4.31 -10.20 24.81
N HIS A 39 -3.01 -9.98 24.67
CA HIS A 39 -2.45 -8.95 23.79
C HIS A 39 -2.34 -9.41 22.32
N TRP A 40 -2.30 -10.71 22.05
CA TRP A 40 -2.14 -11.23 20.68
C TRP A 40 -3.35 -10.93 19.78
N ILE A 41 -4.58 -10.98 20.32
CA ILE A 41 -5.81 -10.63 19.58
C ILE A 41 -5.83 -9.15 19.21
N VAL A 42 -5.48 -8.28 20.16
CA VAL A 42 -5.46 -6.83 19.94
C VAL A 42 -4.34 -6.47 18.96
N ALA A 43 -3.15 -7.04 19.12
CA ALA A 43 -2.05 -6.86 18.21
C ALA A 43 -2.42 -7.32 16.79
N SER A 44 -3.02 -8.50 16.63
CA SER A 44 -3.48 -9.03 15.34
C SER A 44 -4.54 -8.13 14.69
N GLY A 45 -5.54 -7.67 15.45
CA GLY A 45 -6.56 -6.74 14.97
C GLY A 45 -5.96 -5.44 14.41
N ILE A 46 -4.98 -4.88 15.11
CA ILE A 46 -4.25 -3.68 14.65
C ILE A 46 -3.48 -3.97 13.35
N LYS A 47 -2.82 -5.13 13.22
CA LYS A 47 -2.12 -5.49 11.97
C LYS A 47 -3.08 -5.52 10.79
N VAL A 48 -4.26 -6.11 10.98
CA VAL A 48 -5.29 -6.23 9.93
C VAL A 48 -5.83 -4.85 9.55
N ILE A 49 -6.10 -3.98 10.52
CA ILE A 49 -6.59 -2.62 10.26
C ILE A 49 -5.55 -1.81 9.48
N ILE A 50 -4.27 -1.86 9.89
CA ILE A 50 -3.18 -1.17 9.19
C ILE A 50 -3.07 -1.69 7.75
N ALA A 51 -3.10 -3.02 7.55
CA ALA A 51 -3.06 -3.62 6.23
C ALA A 51 -4.22 -3.16 5.33
N LEU A 52 -5.45 -3.11 5.87
CA LEU A 52 -6.63 -2.64 5.14
C LEU A 52 -6.52 -1.16 4.74
N ILE A 53 -6.04 -0.29 5.66
CA ILE A 53 -5.80 1.12 5.36
C ILE A 53 -4.78 1.27 4.22
N LEU A 54 -3.72 0.45 4.25
CA LEU A 54 -2.67 0.47 3.24
C LEU A 54 -3.20 0.06 1.86
N VAL A 55 -4.05 -0.97 1.79
CA VAL A 55 -4.72 -1.39 0.56
C VAL A 55 -5.64 -0.29 0.03
N VAL A 56 -6.45 0.33 0.89
CA VAL A 56 -7.33 1.45 0.51
C VAL A 56 -6.51 2.62 -0.05
N MET A 57 -5.42 2.98 0.63
CA MET A 57 -4.54 4.07 0.19
C MET A 57 -3.93 3.78 -1.19
N TRP A 58 -3.52 2.53 -1.44
CA TRP A 58 -3.01 2.13 -2.75
C TRP A 58 -4.10 2.21 -3.84
N ILE A 59 -5.31 1.71 -3.58
CA ILE A 59 -6.44 1.81 -4.54
C ILE A 59 -6.71 3.29 -4.90
N LEU A 60 -6.70 4.19 -3.91
CA LEU A 60 -6.90 5.62 -4.13
C LEU A 60 -5.78 6.23 -4.98
N ILE A 61 -4.52 5.87 -4.71
CA ILE A 61 -3.36 6.37 -5.45
C ILE A 61 -3.40 5.86 -6.90
N LEU A 62 -3.66 4.57 -7.13
CA LEU A 62 -3.81 3.99 -8.48
C LEU A 62 -4.97 4.60 -9.25
N SER A 63 -6.11 4.82 -8.58
CA SER A 63 -7.28 5.44 -9.17
C SER A 63 -6.99 6.89 -9.60
N LYS A 64 -6.32 7.68 -8.76
CA LYS A 64 -5.88 9.04 -9.11
C LYS A 64 -4.85 9.04 -10.24
N LEU A 65 -3.85 8.15 -10.19
CA LEU A 65 -2.82 8.00 -11.23
C LEU A 65 -3.45 7.65 -12.58
N LYS A 66 -4.36 6.68 -12.61
CA LYS A 66 -5.12 6.32 -13.81
C LYS A 66 -5.87 7.55 -14.33
N ASN A 67 -6.61 8.25 -13.48
CA ASN A 67 -7.39 9.41 -13.90
C ASN A 67 -6.50 10.55 -14.43
N TRP A 68 -5.33 10.77 -13.83
CA TRP A 68 -4.34 11.76 -14.27
C TRP A 68 -3.70 11.40 -15.62
N ILE A 69 -3.31 10.14 -15.80
CA ILE A 69 -2.67 9.65 -17.01
C ILE A 69 -3.65 9.66 -18.18
N PHE A 70 -4.90 9.22 -17.96
CA PHE A 70 -5.93 9.18 -19.00
C PHE A 70 -6.54 10.55 -19.31
N LYS A 71 -6.72 11.47 -18.35
CA LYS A 71 -7.16 12.85 -18.66
C LYS A 71 -6.16 13.61 -19.54
N LYS A 72 -4.86 13.33 -19.41
CA LYS A 72 -3.84 13.97 -20.26
C LYS A 72 -3.89 13.50 -21.72
N GLU A 73 -4.44 12.32 -22.00
CA GLU A 73 -4.63 11.80 -23.37
C GLU A 73 -5.91 12.30 -24.05
N LEU A 74 -6.90 12.81 -23.30
CA LEU A 74 -8.17 13.34 -23.84
C LEU A 74 -8.15 14.85 -24.14
N LYS A 75 -7.01 15.54 -23.96
CA LYS A 75 -6.83 16.88 -24.51
C LYS A 75 -6.29 16.75 -25.94
N PHE A 76 -7.21 16.48 -26.87
CA PHE A 76 -7.08 16.91 -28.26
C PHE A 76 -8.10 18.01 -28.51
#